data_AF-F6ICD2-F1
#
_entry.id   AF-F6ICD2-F1
#
_cell.length_a   1.000
_cell.length_b   1.000
_cell.length_c   1.000
_cell.angle_alpha   90.00
_cell.angle_beta   90.00
_cell.angle_gamma   90.00
#
_symmetry.space_group_name_H-M   'P 1'
#
loop_
_entity.id
_entity.type
_entity.pdbx_description
1 polymer ?
#
loop_
_entity_poly.entity_id
_entity_poly.type
_entity_poly.pdbx_seq_one_letter_code
_entity_poly.pdbx_strand_id
1 'polypeptide(L)'
;MPHSGIAARSRANLGIKCPDLSEVPHLFPDQYRAALAWAEEVTRVSETHASDEAYAAAAEAFEPKDLVDLTIAIAAMNAFNRLGAPFRLPVAAWP
;
A
#
# COMPACT_ATOMS: atom_id res chain seq x y z
N MET A 1 37.52 26.81 1.56
CA MET A 1 37.33 26.04 0.31
C MET A 1 37.44 24.56 0.68
N PRO A 2 36.33 23.81 0.59
CA PRO A 2 36.19 22.46 1.15
C PRO A 2 36.56 21.38 0.12
N HIS A 3 36.97 20.18 0.54
CA HIS A 3 36.69 18.91 -0.16
C HIS A 3 37.02 17.74 0.76
N SER A 4 36.03 17.23 1.49
CA SER A 4 36.06 15.88 2.03
C SER A 4 34.82 15.16 1.52
N GLY A 5 35.04 14.28 0.55
CA GLY A 5 34.00 13.51 -0.11
C GLY A 5 33.28 12.61 0.88
N ILE A 6 31.97 12.79 1.00
CA ILE A 6 31.10 11.83 1.67
C ILE A 6 30.96 10.63 0.74
N ALA A 7 31.61 9.54 1.12
CA ALA A 7 31.48 8.24 0.49
C ALA A 7 30.00 7.84 0.43
N ALA A 8 29.55 7.54 -0.79
CA ALA A 8 28.25 6.95 -1.07
C ALA A 8 28.11 5.66 -0.25
N ARG A 9 27.24 5.67 0.76
CA ARG A 9 26.85 4.45 1.48
C ARG A 9 26.00 3.60 0.54
N SER A 10 26.60 2.50 0.08
CA SER A 10 25.93 1.39 -0.59
C SER A 10 24.76 0.91 0.29
N ARG A 11 23.53 1.01 -0.23
CA ARG A 11 22.36 0.38 0.39
C ARG A 11 22.36 -1.08 -0.03
N ALA A 12 22.69 -1.97 0.90
CA ALA A 12 22.42 -3.39 0.73
C ALA A 12 20.89 -3.58 0.70
N ASN A 13 20.34 -3.81 -0.48
CA ASN A 13 18.96 -4.23 -0.68
C ASN A 13 18.80 -5.68 -0.22
N LEU A 14 18.68 -5.91 1.09
CA LEU A 14 18.00 -7.11 1.57
C LEU A 14 16.49 -6.81 1.56
N GLY A 15 15.94 -6.63 0.36
CA GLY A 15 14.52 -6.44 0.18
C GLY A 15 13.85 -7.79 0.31
N ILE A 16 13.06 -8.00 1.37
CA ILE A 16 11.94 -8.94 1.29
C ILE A 16 11.08 -8.42 0.14
N LYS A 17 11.28 -8.98 -1.06
CA LYS A 17 10.44 -8.68 -2.21
C LYS A 17 9.09 -9.29 -1.87
N CYS A 18 8.08 -8.46 -1.64
CA CYS A 18 6.71 -8.96 -1.60
C CYS A 18 6.51 -9.74 -2.91
N PRO A 19 6.15 -11.04 -2.84
CA PRO A 19 5.98 -11.83 -4.05
C PRO A 19 4.93 -11.17 -4.92
N ASP A 20 5.14 -11.20 -6.24
CA ASP A 20 4.06 -10.80 -7.13
C ASP A 20 2.88 -11.76 -6.89
N LEU A 21 1.68 -11.21 -6.73
CA LEU A 21 0.47 -11.98 -6.43
C LEU A 21 0.10 -12.95 -7.56
N SER A 22 0.65 -12.70 -8.76
CA SER A 22 0.57 -13.61 -9.89
C SER A 22 1.45 -14.86 -9.73
N GLU A 23 2.56 -14.75 -8.98
CA GLU A 23 3.55 -15.83 -8.80
C GLU A 23 3.14 -16.86 -7.73
N VAL A 24 2.26 -16.50 -6.78
CA VAL A 24 1.89 -17.35 -5.63
C VAL A 24 0.39 -17.38 -5.34
N PRO A 25 -0.45 -17.87 -6.28
CA PRO A 25 -1.87 -17.64 -6.18
C PRO A 25 -2.60 -18.40 -5.06
N HIS A 26 -2.00 -19.47 -4.55
CA HIS A 26 -2.52 -20.30 -3.47
C HIS A 26 -2.30 -19.72 -2.07
N LEU A 27 -1.42 -18.71 -1.93
CA LEU A 27 -1.15 -18.06 -0.64
C LEU A 27 -2.15 -16.95 -0.31
N PHE A 28 -2.95 -16.51 -1.30
CA PHE A 28 -3.85 -15.38 -1.18
C PHE A 28 -5.26 -15.76 -1.64
N PRO A 29 -6.21 -15.97 -0.71
CA PRO A 29 -7.62 -16.15 -1.03
C PRO A 29 -8.16 -15.01 -1.91
N ASP A 30 -9.19 -15.29 -2.70
CA ASP A 30 -9.79 -14.31 -3.62
C ASP A 30 -10.22 -13.01 -2.92
N GLN A 31 -10.67 -13.12 -1.68
CA GLN A 31 -11.00 -11.98 -0.82
C GLN A 31 -9.80 -11.04 -0.58
N TYR A 32 -8.58 -11.57 -0.47
CA TYR A 32 -7.37 -10.74 -0.33
C TYR A 32 -7.03 -9.99 -1.62
N ARG A 33 -7.28 -10.60 -2.78
CA ARG A 33 -7.07 -9.94 -4.08
C ARG A 33 -8.06 -8.80 -4.26
N ALA A 34 -9.33 -9.04 -3.96
CA ALA A 34 -10.36 -8.02 -3.99
C ALA A 34 -10.04 -6.87 -3.03
N ALA A 35 -9.56 -7.17 -1.81
CA ALA A 35 -9.13 -6.16 -0.85
C ALA A 35 -8.00 -5.28 -1.39
N LEU A 36 -7.00 -5.89 -2.04
CA LEU A 36 -5.86 -5.15 -2.56
C LEU A 36 -6.25 -4.30 -3.77
N ALA A 37 -7.03 -4.85 -4.70
CA ALA A 37 -7.54 -4.10 -5.85
C ALA A 37 -8.36 -2.89 -5.38
N TRP A 38 -9.24 -3.08 -4.39
CA TRP A 38 -9.98 -1.98 -3.78
C TRP A 38 -9.07 -0.97 -3.08
N ALA A 39 -8.02 -1.42 -2.40
CA ALA A 39 -7.04 -0.53 -1.77
C ALA A 39 -6.29 0.33 -2.79
N GLU A 40 -5.92 -0.22 -3.95
CA GLU A 40 -5.30 0.53 -5.05
C GLU A 40 -6.24 1.61 -5.59
N GLU A 41 -7.50 1.24 -5.85
CA GLU A 41 -8.56 2.13 -6.32
C GLU A 41 -8.79 3.30 -5.35
N VAL A 42 -9.00 3.02 -4.07
CA VAL A 42 -9.24 4.05 -3.04
C VAL A 42 -8.00 4.91 -2.80
N THR A 43 -6.80 4.34 -2.92
CA THR A 43 -5.55 5.10 -2.74
C THR A 43 -5.34 6.13 -3.86
N ARG A 44 -5.75 5.79 -5.07
CA ARG A 44 -5.70 6.64 -6.26
C ARG A 44 -7.05 7.28 -6.57
N VAL A 45 -7.91 7.47 -5.57
CA VAL A 45 -9.29 7.98 -5.75
C VAL A 45 -9.39 9.31 -6.52
N SER A 46 -8.34 10.15 -6.49
CA SER A 46 -8.28 11.37 -7.30
C SER A 46 -8.20 11.12 -8.81
N GLU A 47 -7.79 9.93 -9.23
CA GLU A 47 -7.62 9.48 -10.62
C GLU A 47 -8.66 8.43 -11.01
N THR A 48 -8.91 7.46 -10.13
CA THR A 48 -9.80 6.33 -10.37
C THR A 48 -11.26 6.65 -10.07
N HIS A 49 -11.50 7.67 -9.24
CA HIS A 49 -12.81 8.04 -8.70
C HIS A 49 -13.52 6.92 -7.92
N ALA A 50 -12.80 5.84 -7.57
CA ALA A 50 -13.37 4.62 -6.98
C ALA A 50 -14.56 4.11 -7.80
N SER A 51 -14.25 3.59 -9.00
CA SER A 51 -15.26 3.23 -9.99
C SER A 51 -16.32 2.24 -9.46
N ASP A 52 -17.54 2.31 -10.02
CA ASP A 52 -18.63 1.40 -9.67
C ASP A 52 -18.26 -0.07 -9.90
N GLU A 53 -17.45 -0.35 -10.93
CA GLU A 53 -16.94 -1.70 -11.23
C GLU A 53 -16.03 -2.21 -10.11
N ALA A 54 -15.09 -1.39 -9.65
CA ALA A 54 -14.21 -1.74 -8.55
C ALA A 54 -14.98 -1.93 -7.23
N TYR A 55 -15.97 -1.07 -6.98
CA TYR A 55 -16.84 -1.20 -5.81
C TYR A 55 -17.66 -2.49 -5.85
N ALA A 56 -18.26 -2.82 -7.00
CA ALA A 56 -19.03 -4.04 -7.17
C ALA A 56 -18.17 -5.29 -6.95
N ALA A 57 -16.97 -5.34 -7.53
CA ALA A 57 -16.03 -6.44 -7.34
C ALA A 57 -15.60 -6.60 -5.87
N ALA A 58 -15.41 -5.49 -5.15
CA ALA A 58 -15.12 -5.53 -3.72
C ALA A 58 -16.34 -5.99 -2.89
N ALA A 59 -17.53 -5.53 -3.24
CA ALA A 59 -18.78 -5.88 -2.56
C ALA A 59 -19.19 -7.35 -2.74
N GLU A 60 -18.76 -8.00 -3.82
CA GLU A 60 -18.95 -9.46 -3.99
C GLU A 60 -18.09 -10.28 -3.01
N ALA A 61 -16.96 -9.74 -2.56
CA ALA A 61 -16.00 -10.44 -1.71
C ALA A 61 -16.15 -10.14 -0.20
N PHE A 62 -16.97 -9.16 0.17
CA PHE A 62 -17.08 -8.66 1.55
C PHE A 62 -18.54 -8.41 1.94
N GLU A 63 -18.86 -8.71 3.19
CA GLU A 63 -20.08 -8.19 3.79
C GLU A 63 -20.05 -6.66 3.83
N PRO A 64 -21.20 -5.96 3.73
CA PRO A 64 -21.24 -4.50 3.65
C PRO A 64 -20.47 -3.79 4.78
N LYS A 65 -20.55 -4.35 6.00
CA LYS A 65 -19.83 -3.81 7.16
C LYS A 65 -18.32 -3.97 7.00
N ASP A 66 -17.86 -5.13 6.54
CA ASP A 66 -16.43 -5.42 6.42
C ASP A 66 -15.79 -4.59 5.30
N LEU A 67 -16.51 -4.32 4.22
CA LEU A 67 -16.06 -3.42 3.15
C LEU A 67 -15.90 -1.97 3.65
N VAL A 68 -16.82 -1.51 4.51
CA VAL A 68 -16.71 -0.19 5.15
C VAL A 68 -15.49 -0.14 6.07
N ASP A 69 -15.31 -1.14 6.93
CA ASP A 69 -14.17 -1.22 7.83
C ASP A 69 -12.84 -1.28 7.07
N LEU A 70 -12.78 -2.04 5.98
CA LEU A 70 -11.64 -2.09 5.07
C LEU A 70 -11.34 -0.71 4.48
N THR A 71 -12.36 -0.01 3.99
CA THR A 71 -12.22 1.32 3.38
C THR A 71 -11.73 2.35 4.40
N ILE A 72 -12.22 2.29 5.64
CA ILE A 72 -11.75 3.14 6.74
C ILE A 72 -10.27 2.88 7.03
N ALA A 73 -9.85 1.61 7.09
CA ALA A 73 -8.45 1.26 7.32
C ALA A 73 -7.53 1.79 6.21
N ILE A 74 -7.93 1.64 4.94
CA ILE A 74 -7.21 2.20 3.78
C ILE A 74 -7.10 3.72 3.89
N ALA A 75 -8.21 4.41 4.16
CA ALA A 75 -8.24 5.86 4.30
C ALA A 75 -7.35 6.36 5.44
N ALA A 76 -7.37 5.68 6.60
CA ALA A 76 -6.52 6.00 7.74
C ALA A 76 -5.03 5.87 7.38
N MET A 77 -4.64 4.77 6.73
CA MET A 77 -3.26 4.58 6.28
C MET A 77 -2.83 5.67 5.28
N ASN A 78 -3.73 6.01 4.35
CA ASN A 78 -3.54 7.08 3.38
C ASN A 78 -3.38 8.47 4.02
N ALA A 79 -4.08 8.73 5.13
CA ALA A 79 -3.90 9.95 5.91
C ALA A 79 -2.55 9.98 6.62
N PHE A 80 -2.14 8.88 7.28
CA PHE A 80 -0.84 8.80 7.94
C PHE A 80 0.33 8.94 6.97
N ASN A 81 0.24 8.33 5.78
CA ASN A 81 1.25 8.49 4.73
C ASN A 81 1.38 9.96 4.28
N ARG A 82 0.26 10.68 4.16
CA ARG A 82 0.23 12.11 3.82
C ARG A 82 0.74 13.01 4.93
N LEU A 83 0.63 12.58 6.19
CA LEU A 83 1.26 13.27 7.31
C LEU A 83 2.76 12.99 7.35
N GLY A 84 3.19 11.73 7.25
CA GLY A 84 4.60 11.35 7.42
C GLY A 84 5.51 11.75 6.26
N ALA A 85 5.05 11.64 5.01
CA ALA A 85 5.88 11.88 3.83
C ALA A 85 6.42 13.33 3.73
N PRO A 86 5.60 14.39 3.95
CA PRO A 86 6.10 15.77 3.97
C PRO A 86 7.16 16.04 5.03
N PHE A 87 7.07 15.37 6.19
CA PHE A 87 8.01 15.53 7.29
C PHE A 87 9.25 14.63 7.18
N ARG A 88 9.37 13.82 6.12
CA ARG A 88 10.49 12.88 5.88
C ARG A 88 10.86 12.09 7.13
N LEU A 89 9.84 11.57 7.83
CA LEU A 89 10.06 10.80 9.05
C LEU A 89 11.02 9.63 8.76
N PRO A 90 12.10 9.47 9.55
CA PRO A 90 13.07 8.40 9.31
C PRO A 90 12.41 7.06 9.57
N VAL A 91 12.54 6.14 8.61
CA VAL A 91 12.20 4.73 8.83
C VAL A 91 13.21 4.19 9.83
N ALA A 92 12.72 3.75 10.98
CA ALA A 92 13.56 3.06 11.96
C ALA A 92 14.11 1.79 11.30
N ALA A 93 15.44 1.69 11.21
CA ALA A 93 16.07 0.44 10.84
C ALA A 93 15.87 -0.54 12.00
N TRP A 94 15.38 -1.74 11.69
CA TRP A 94 15.43 -2.83 12.63
C TRP A 94 16.91 -3.13 12.96
N PRO A 95 17.29 -3.27 14.25
CA PRO A 95 18.67 -3.51 14.65
C PRO A 95 19.24 -4.85 14.15
#